data_AF-A0AAV0M5N4-F1
#
_entry.id   AF-A0AAV0M5N4-F1
#
_cell.length_a   1.000
_cell.length_b   1.000
_cell.length_c   1.000
_cell.angle_alpha   90.00
_cell.angle_beta   90.00
_cell.angle_gamma   90.00
#
_symmetry.space_group_name_H-M   'P 1'
#
loop_
_entity.id
_entity.type
_entity.pdbx_description
1 polymer ?
#
loop_
_entity_poly.entity_id
_entity_poly.type
_entity_poly.pdbx_seq_one_letter_code
_entity_poly.pdbx_strand_id
1 'polypeptide(L)'
;MLLVAMLLAFSINNVAGTRFVGKRPGNVTDSICCREYYYMGECRPGQNDAPGGNCYEFCIQECKGALCKHTSKGHHCHCMC
;
A
#
# COMPACT_ATOMS: atom_id res chain seq x y z
N MET A 1 -1.69 -3.93 -54.57
CA MET A 1 -1.21 -4.89 -53.55
C MET A 1 0.14 -4.43 -53.01
N LEU A 2 0.21 -3.23 -52.40
CA LEU A 2 1.46 -2.62 -51.93
C LEU A 2 1.20 -1.67 -50.73
N LEU A 3 0.19 -1.97 -49.90
CA LEU A 3 -0.24 -1.13 -48.77
C LEU A 3 -0.10 -1.84 -47.40
N VAL A 4 0.51 -3.04 -47.36
CA VAL A 4 0.66 -3.83 -46.13
C VAL A 4 1.95 -3.47 -45.36
N ALA A 5 2.83 -2.64 -45.93
CA ALA A 5 4.13 -2.31 -45.34
C ALA A 5 4.08 -1.22 -44.22
N MET A 6 2.94 -0.59 -43.96
CA MET A 6 2.81 0.37 -42.85
C MET A 6 2.69 -0.28 -41.45
N LEU A 7 2.73 -1.62 -41.36
CA LEU A 7 2.55 -2.35 -40.11
C LEU A 7 3.86 -2.72 -39.40
N LEU A 8 5.01 -2.20 -39.82
CA LEU A 8 6.27 -2.46 -39.12
C LEU A 8 6.78 -1.20 -38.40
N ALA A 9 6.70 -1.32 -37.07
CA ALA A 9 7.69 -0.81 -36.11
C ALA A 9 7.67 0.69 -35.76
N PHE A 10 6.66 1.10 -34.99
CA PHE A 10 6.85 2.14 -33.98
C PHE A 10 6.14 1.76 -32.67
N SER A 11 6.63 0.69 -32.04
CA SER A 11 6.34 0.41 -30.62
C SER A 11 7.53 0.89 -29.79
N ILE A 12 7.54 2.19 -29.45
CA ILE A 12 8.51 2.72 -28.48
C ILE A 12 7.93 2.46 -27.09
N ASN A 13 8.33 1.35 -26.49
CA ASN A 13 8.03 1.02 -25.11
C ASN A 13 8.79 1.97 -24.18
N ASN A 14 8.20 3.11 -23.85
CA ASN A 14 8.67 3.91 -22.72
C ASN A 14 8.16 3.24 -21.44
N VAL A 15 9.07 2.55 -20.75
CA VAL A 15 8.88 2.13 -19.34
C VAL A 15 8.83 3.41 -18.50
N ALA A 16 7.63 3.96 -18.34
CA ALA A 16 7.35 4.93 -17.30
C ALA A 16 7.34 4.16 -15.98
N GLY A 17 8.38 4.38 -15.17
CA GLY A 17 8.62 3.65 -13.95
C GLY A 17 7.45 3.72 -12.97
N THR A 18 7.18 2.58 -12.34
CA THR A 18 6.39 2.51 -11.12
C THR A 18 7.34 2.19 -9.98
N ARG A 19 7.69 3.22 -9.20
CA ARG A 19 8.15 3.00 -7.82
C ARG A 19 6.97 2.36 -7.07
N PHE A 20 6.91 1.03 -7.04
CA PHE A 20 6.03 0.33 -6.14
C PHE A 20 6.59 0.45 -4.72
N VAL A 21 6.16 1.50 -4.02
CA VAL A 21 6.09 1.43 -2.56
C VAL A 21 4.98 0.40 -2.25
N GLY A 22 5.41 -0.84 -2.00
CA GLY A 22 4.63 -1.89 -1.33
C GLY A 22 3.23 -2.21 -1.87
N LYS A 23 3.13 -3.11 -2.85
CA LYS A 23 1.91 -3.95 -2.99
C LYS A 23 2.26 -5.31 -3.58
N ARG A 24 2.28 -6.35 -2.73
CA ARG A 24 2.33 -7.75 -3.21
C ARG A 24 0.91 -8.17 -3.63
N PRO A 25 0.73 -8.85 -4.77
CA PRO A 25 -0.57 -9.37 -5.17
C PRO A 25 -0.84 -10.66 -4.37
N GLY A 26 -1.46 -10.50 -3.20
CA GLY A 26 -2.04 -11.62 -2.46
C GLY A 26 -3.50 -11.75 -2.83
N ASN A 27 -3.87 -12.87 -3.45
CA ASN A 27 -5.26 -13.28 -3.63
C ASN A 27 -5.84 -13.62 -2.25
N VAL A 28 -6.46 -12.65 -1.56
CA VAL A 28 -7.09 -12.86 -0.25
C VAL A 28 -8.26 -11.89 -0.15
N THR A 29 -9.45 -12.41 0.14
CA THR A 29 -10.60 -11.66 0.68
C THR A 29 -10.13 -10.43 1.45
N ASP A 30 -10.63 -9.24 1.12
CA ASP A 30 -10.22 -7.88 1.55
C ASP A 30 -9.70 -7.75 3.01
N SER A 31 -8.55 -8.35 3.31
CA SER A 31 -8.10 -8.47 4.69
C SER A 31 -7.52 -7.12 5.11
N ILE A 32 -7.93 -6.68 6.30
CA ILE A 32 -7.46 -5.44 6.89
C ILE A 32 -5.97 -5.52 7.28
N CYS A 33 -5.40 -6.72 7.36
CA CYS A 33 -4.01 -6.94 7.77
C CYS A 33 -3.01 -6.72 6.63
N CYS A 34 -1.76 -6.41 6.99
CA CYS A 34 -0.68 -6.06 6.06
C CYS A 34 -1.00 -4.87 5.15
N ARG A 35 -1.86 -3.95 5.61
CA ARG A 35 -2.31 -2.79 4.83
C ARG A 35 -1.97 -1.48 5.54
N GLU A 36 -1.73 -0.45 4.74
CA GLU A 36 -1.46 0.92 5.21
C GLU A 36 -2.75 1.75 5.18
N TYR A 37 -3.00 2.47 6.27
CA TYR A 37 -4.24 3.20 6.53
C TYR A 37 -3.99 4.70 6.70
N TYR A 38 -3.78 5.38 5.58
CA TYR A 38 -3.47 6.82 5.55
C TYR A 38 -4.65 7.72 5.95
N TYR A 39 -5.89 7.26 5.78
CA TYR A 39 -7.07 8.06 6.11
C TYR A 39 -7.31 8.20 7.62
N MET A 40 -6.63 7.40 8.45
CA MET A 40 -6.71 7.49 9.91
C MET A 40 -5.91 8.66 10.48
N GLY A 41 -5.31 9.47 9.62
CA GLY A 41 -4.50 10.63 9.98
C GLY A 41 -3.07 10.26 10.37
N GLU A 42 -2.30 11.29 10.75
CA GLU A 42 -0.96 11.09 11.27
C GLU A 42 -1.04 10.44 12.65
N CYS A 43 -0.47 9.23 12.76
CA CYS A 43 -0.34 8.53 14.03
C CYS A 43 0.93 8.97 14.76
N ARG A 44 0.97 8.74 16.08
CA ARG A 44 2.15 8.88 16.93
C ARG A 44 2.61 7.51 17.43
N PRO A 45 3.88 7.13 17.18
CA PRO A 45 4.44 5.89 17.70
C PRO A 45 4.38 5.84 19.25
N GLY A 46 3.99 4.69 19.79
CA GLY A 46 3.79 4.45 21.22
C GLY A 46 2.48 4.98 21.79
N GLN A 47 1.65 5.70 21.01
CA GLN A 47 0.37 6.22 21.46
C GLN A 47 -0.80 5.64 20.67
N ASN A 48 -0.73 5.70 19.33
CA ASN A 48 -1.81 5.26 18.47
C ASN A 48 -1.72 3.77 18.12
N ASP A 49 -0.51 3.22 18.14
CA ASP A 49 -0.18 1.81 17.88
C ASP A 49 0.05 0.98 19.15
N ALA A 50 -0.13 1.57 20.33
CA ALA A 50 -0.19 0.87 21.61
C ALA A 50 -1.62 0.43 21.95
N PRO A 51 -1.83 -0.52 22.88
CA PRO A 51 -3.16 -0.91 23.36
C PRO A 51 -3.99 0.30 23.83
N GLY A 52 -5.23 0.43 23.34
CA GLY A 52 -6.08 1.61 23.56
C GLY A 52 -5.86 2.76 22.55
N GLY A 53 -4.87 2.65 21.66
CA GLY A 53 -4.65 3.57 20.55
C GLY A 53 -5.56 3.24 19.36
N ASN A 54 -6.01 4.26 18.62
CA ASN A 54 -6.93 4.10 17.49
C ASN A 54 -6.40 3.18 16.36
N CYS A 55 -5.11 3.22 16.03
CA CYS A 55 -4.54 2.29 15.04
C CYS A 55 -4.61 0.87 15.59
N TYR A 56 -4.21 0.67 16.84
CA TYR A 56 -4.19 -0.65 17.49
C TYR A 56 -5.58 -1.26 17.59
N GLU A 57 -6.56 -0.52 18.12
CA GLU A 57 -7.94 -0.97 18.29
C GLU A 57 -8.63 -1.32 16.95
N PHE A 58 -8.29 -0.59 15.88
CA PHE A 58 -8.80 -0.92 14.55
C PHE A 58 -8.18 -2.22 14.02
N CYS A 59 -6.86 -2.37 14.13
CA CYS A 59 -6.18 -3.52 13.54
C CYS A 59 -6.35 -4.80 14.36
N ILE A 60 -6.40 -4.74 15.70
CA ILE A 60 -6.42 -5.92 16.59
C ILE A 60 -7.69 -6.78 16.44
N GLN A 61 -8.72 -6.27 15.75
CA GLN A 61 -9.96 -7.01 15.49
C GLN A 61 -9.74 -8.25 14.62
N GLU A 62 -8.85 -8.15 13.62
CA GLU A 62 -8.54 -9.27 12.72
C GLU A 62 -7.03 -9.53 12.58
N CYS A 63 -6.19 -8.64 13.10
CA CYS A 63 -4.74 -8.64 12.90
C CYS A 63 -3.98 -8.80 14.21
N LYS A 64 -2.65 -8.96 14.10
CA LYS A 64 -1.77 -9.10 15.29
C LYS A 64 -1.55 -7.80 16.05
N GLY A 65 -2.05 -6.68 15.52
CA GLY A 65 -1.92 -5.34 16.09
C GLY A 65 -1.67 -4.29 15.01
N ALA A 66 -1.20 -3.12 15.44
CA ALA A 66 -0.85 -2.02 14.56
C ALA A 66 0.55 -1.50 14.86
N LEU A 67 1.14 -0.83 13.87
CA LEU A 67 2.36 -0.05 14.00
C LEU A 67 2.14 1.33 13.41
N CYS A 68 2.63 2.36 14.09
CA CYS A 68 2.69 3.68 13.51
C CYS A 68 3.96 3.81 12.65
N LYS A 69 3.79 3.70 11.33
CA LYS A 69 4.91 3.66 10.38
C LYS A 69 5.24 5.05 9.86
N HIS A 70 6.50 5.45 9.93
CA HIS A 70 6.99 6.70 9.36
C HIS A 70 7.34 6.53 7.86
N THR A 71 6.89 7.46 7.03
CA THR A 71 7.22 7.54 5.59
C THR A 71 7.58 8.96 5.20
N SER A 72 8.02 9.16 3.96
CA SER A 72 8.26 10.51 3.40
C SER A 72 7.00 11.40 3.36
N LYS A 73 5.80 10.83 3.55
CA LYS A 73 4.53 11.56 3.61
C LYS A 73 4.00 11.75 5.04
N GLY A 74 4.79 11.37 6.05
CA GLY A 74 4.39 11.40 7.45
C GLY A 74 4.13 10.02 8.04
N HIS A 75 3.59 10.04 9.25
CA HIS A 75 3.23 8.85 10.00
C HIS A 75 1.85 8.32 9.58
N HIS A 76 1.68 7.01 9.46
CA HIS A 76 0.38 6.40 9.18
C HIS A 76 0.25 5.03 9.84
N CYS A 77 -0.98 4.61 10.11
CA CYS A 77 -1.25 3.31 10.72
C CYS A 77 -0.95 2.18 9.72
N HIS A 78 -0.25 1.14 10.18
CA HIS A 78 -0.02 -0.10 9.45
C HIS A 78 -0.51 -1.29 10.27
N CYS A 79 -1.50 -2.03 9.77
CA CYS A 79 -2.00 -3.23 10.44
C CYS A 79 -1.05 -4.41 10.21
N MET A 80 -0.64 -5.08 11.28
CA MET A 80 0.36 -6.16 11.24
C MET A 80 -0.25 -7.51 10.91
N CYS A 81 0.37 -8.24 9.97
CA CYS A 81 0.25 -9.70 9.92
C CYS A 81 1.26 -10.36 10.87
#